data_AF-A0A535A5G6-F1
#
_entry.id   AF-A0A535A5G6-F1
#
_cell.length_a   1.000
_cell.length_b   1.000
_cell.length_c   1.000
_cell.angle_alpha   90.00
_cell.angle_beta   90.00
_cell.angle_gamma   90.00
#
_symmetry.space_group_name_H-M   'P 1'
#
loop_
_entity.id
_entity.type
_entity.pdbx_description
1 polymer ?
#
loop_
_entity_poly.entity_id
_entity_poly.type
_entity_poly.pdbx_seq_one_letter_code
_entity_poly.pdbx_strand_id
1 'polypeptide(L)'
;MTSSPKRTRSPIIGPDSLLGSTFGNGASHALEHLPQLARRVGDESAVDALAAELARLASSGSIPERDAATLVYNLACFQALAGRLDAARDLLPGAFRLRPDLLEWGLEDSDLAALHDELAALAAQ
;
A
#
# COMPACT_ATOMS: atom_id res chain seq x y z
N MET A 1 29.48 14.12 40.87
CA MET A 1 28.46 14.77 40.03
C MET A 1 27.93 13.73 39.05
N THR A 2 26.83 13.07 39.39
CA THR A 2 26.22 12.00 38.59
C THR A 2 25.19 12.61 37.64
N SER A 3 25.46 12.57 36.33
CA SER A 3 24.54 13.03 35.30
C SER A 3 23.52 11.93 34.98
N SER A 4 22.26 12.13 35.35
CA SER A 4 21.15 11.28 34.91
C SER A 4 20.86 11.50 33.41
N PRO A 5 20.57 10.45 32.62
CA PRO A 5 20.21 10.62 31.22
C PRO A 5 18.79 11.20 31.11
N LYS A 6 18.64 12.26 30.30
CA LYS A 6 17.35 12.83 29.92
C LYS A 6 16.54 11.76 29.18
N ARG A 7 15.41 11.32 29.73
CA ARG A 7 14.42 10.53 28.99
C ARG A 7 13.86 11.43 27.89
N THR A 8 14.27 11.18 26.65
CA THR A 8 13.62 11.74 25.47
C THR A 8 12.19 11.21 25.46
N ARG A 9 11.20 12.08 25.65
CA ARG A 9 9.80 11.71 25.46
C ARG A 9 9.62 11.39 23.99
N SER A 10 9.38 10.12 23.66
CA SER A 10 8.87 9.74 22.35
C SER A 10 7.62 10.58 22.07
N PRO A 11 7.48 11.17 20.87
CA PRO A 11 6.28 11.94 20.55
C PRO A 11 5.07 11.01 20.68
N ILE A 12 4.03 11.49 21.33
CA ILE A 12 2.75 10.78 21.41
C ILE A 12 2.22 10.69 19.97
N ILE A 13 2.30 9.49 19.40
CA ILE A 13 1.69 9.12 18.12
C ILE A 13 0.18 9.26 18.33
N GLY A 14 -0.43 10.29 17.73
CA GLY A 14 -1.88 10.50 17.75
C GLY A 14 -2.60 9.31 17.10
N PRO A 15 -3.90 9.09 17.40
CA PRO A 15 -4.67 7.95 16.89
C PRO A 15 -4.63 7.84 15.36
N ASP A 16 -4.61 8.97 14.65
CA ASP A 16 -4.50 9.03 13.17
C ASP A 16 -3.15 8.49 12.67
N SER A 17 -2.07 8.68 13.44
CA SER A 17 -0.74 8.15 13.12
C SER A 17 -0.54 6.70 13.56
N LEU A 18 -1.36 6.19 14.49
CA LEU A 18 -1.36 4.77 14.83
C LEU A 18 -2.12 3.96 13.78
N LEU A 19 -3.25 4.46 13.27
CA LEU A 19 -3.95 3.86 12.14
C LEU A 19 -3.11 3.93 10.86
N GLY A 20 -2.52 5.10 10.56
CA GLY A 20 -1.59 5.24 9.43
C GLY A 20 -0.34 4.36 9.53
N SER A 21 0.20 4.09 10.73
CA SER A 21 1.33 3.14 10.89
C SER A 21 0.88 1.67 10.96
N THR A 22 -0.30 1.38 11.51
CA THR A 22 -0.82 0.00 11.60
C THR A 22 -1.40 -0.47 10.27
N PHE A 23 -2.04 0.41 9.49
CA PHE A 23 -2.50 0.09 8.14
C PHE A 23 -1.43 0.42 7.09
N GLY A 24 -0.78 1.57 7.15
CA GLY A 24 0.27 1.92 6.17
C GLY A 24 1.58 1.15 6.33
N ASN A 25 1.94 0.69 7.54
CA ASN A 25 3.11 -0.18 7.76
C ASN A 25 2.68 -1.63 8.03
N GLY A 26 1.63 -1.84 8.85
CA GLY A 26 1.16 -3.19 9.17
C GLY A 26 0.30 -3.86 8.10
N ALA A 27 -0.52 -3.13 7.32
CA ALA A 27 -1.17 -3.72 6.15
C ALA A 27 -0.16 -3.88 5.00
N SER A 28 0.79 -2.95 4.82
CA SER A 28 1.93 -3.17 3.90
C SER A 28 2.71 -4.44 4.25
N HIS A 29 3.03 -4.67 5.53
CA HIS A 29 3.76 -5.87 5.97
C HIS A 29 2.93 -7.16 5.91
N ALA A 30 1.62 -7.09 6.21
CA ALA A 30 0.71 -8.23 6.01
C ALA A 30 0.54 -8.56 4.52
N LEU A 31 0.45 -7.53 3.66
CA LEU A 31 0.36 -7.65 2.21
C LEU A 31 1.69 -8.16 1.60
N GLU A 32 2.84 -7.79 2.17
CA GLU A 32 4.16 -8.30 1.77
C GLU A 32 4.25 -9.84 1.87
N HIS A 33 3.54 -10.42 2.85
CA HIS A 33 3.50 -11.86 3.09
C HIS A 33 2.38 -12.59 2.34
N LEU A 34 1.38 -11.87 1.83
CA LEU A 34 0.22 -12.47 1.19
C LEU A 34 0.52 -13.16 -0.15
N PRO A 35 1.43 -12.66 -1.03
CA PRO A 35 1.86 -13.41 -2.20
C PRO A 35 2.57 -14.72 -1.84
N GLN A 36 3.33 -14.74 -0.74
CA GLN A 36 4.02 -15.95 -0.27
C GLN A 36 3.04 -16.92 0.38
N LEU A 37 2.00 -16.42 1.06
CA LEU A 37 0.91 -17.22 1.60
C LEU A 37 0.04 -17.79 0.48
N ALA A 38 -0.34 -16.97 -0.51
CA ALA A 38 -1.11 -17.39 -1.67
C ALA A 38 -0.35 -18.38 -2.55
N ARG A 39 0.94 -18.17 -2.81
CA ARG A 39 1.80 -19.14 -3.51
C ARG A 39 2.00 -20.43 -2.71
N ARG A 40 2.01 -20.37 -1.37
CA ARG A 40 2.07 -21.57 -0.50
C ARG A 40 0.75 -22.35 -0.49
N VAL A 41 -0.39 -21.66 -0.56
CA VAL A 41 -1.72 -22.29 -0.52
C VAL A 41 -2.18 -22.71 -1.93
N GLY A 42 -1.61 -22.12 -2.98
CA GLY A 42 -1.95 -22.43 -4.38
C GLY A 42 -3.33 -21.92 -4.81
N ASP A 43 -3.88 -20.97 -4.06
CA ASP A 43 -5.28 -20.55 -4.19
C ASP A 43 -5.38 -19.10 -4.67
N GLU A 44 -5.37 -18.93 -5.98
CA GLU A 44 -5.59 -17.63 -6.65
C GLU A 44 -6.97 -17.03 -6.31
N SER A 45 -7.95 -17.83 -5.87
CA SER A 45 -9.26 -17.29 -5.50
C SER A 45 -9.20 -16.51 -4.18
N ALA A 46 -8.31 -16.89 -3.25
CA ALA A 46 -8.09 -16.17 -2.00
C ALA A 46 -7.42 -14.80 -2.24
N VAL A 47 -6.52 -14.75 -3.23
CA VAL A 47 -5.86 -13.52 -3.72
C VAL A 47 -6.91 -12.55 -4.29
N ASP A 48 -7.85 -13.06 -5.08
CA ASP A 48 -8.92 -12.23 -5.67
C ASP A 48 -9.95 -11.78 -4.65
N ALA A 49 -10.33 -12.66 -3.72
CA ALA A 49 -11.24 -12.30 -2.62
C ALA A 49 -10.64 -11.19 -1.74
N LEU A 50 -9.35 -11.28 -1.43
CA LEU A 50 -8.66 -10.23 -0.70
C LEU A 50 -8.61 -8.92 -1.49
N ALA A 51 -8.25 -8.99 -2.78
CA ALA A 51 -8.23 -7.82 -3.65
C ALA A 51 -9.60 -7.10 -3.67
N ALA A 52 -10.68 -7.86 -3.79
CA ALA A 52 -12.05 -7.34 -3.77
C ALA A 52 -12.39 -6.68 -2.43
N GLU A 53 -12.03 -7.28 -1.29
CA GLU A 53 -12.28 -6.70 0.03
C GLU A 53 -11.49 -5.40 0.25
N LEU A 54 -10.23 -5.34 -0.18
CA LEU A 54 -9.42 -4.12 -0.06
C LEU A 54 -9.97 -2.99 -0.92
N ALA A 55 -10.39 -3.28 -2.15
CA ALA A 55 -11.06 -2.30 -3.00
C ALA A 55 -12.38 -1.80 -2.38
N ARG A 56 -13.14 -2.70 -1.75
CA ARG A 56 -14.39 -2.38 -1.06
C ARG A 56 -14.14 -1.48 0.17
N LEU A 57 -13.11 -1.76 0.95
CA LEU A 57 -12.70 -0.96 2.10
C LEU A 57 -12.20 0.43 1.68
N ALA A 58 -11.37 0.51 0.64
CA ALA A 58 -10.92 1.79 0.09
C ALA A 58 -12.10 2.67 -0.38
N SER A 59 -13.17 2.04 -0.87
CA SER A 59 -14.36 2.74 -1.39
C SER A 59 -15.44 2.99 -0.33
N SER A 60 -15.30 2.47 0.90
CA SER A 60 -16.38 2.52 1.90
C SER A 60 -16.50 3.87 2.62
N GLY A 61 -15.54 4.78 2.43
CA GLY A 61 -15.44 6.03 3.18
C GLY A 61 -15.17 5.84 4.68
N SER A 62 -14.84 4.61 5.10
CA SER A 62 -14.60 4.26 6.51
C SER A 62 -13.15 4.50 6.96
N ILE A 63 -12.26 4.80 6.02
CA ILE A 63 -10.86 5.13 6.27
C ILE A 63 -10.53 6.49 5.62
N PRO A 64 -9.57 7.26 6.17
CA PRO A 64 -9.13 8.50 5.57
C PRO A 64 -8.69 8.31 4.11
N GLU A 65 -9.00 9.28 3.25
CA GLU A 65 -8.76 9.20 1.81
C GLU A 65 -7.29 8.89 1.46
N ARG A 66 -6.36 9.49 2.20
CA ARG A 66 -4.91 9.25 2.03
C ARG A 66 -4.50 7.80 2.37
N ASP A 67 -5.15 7.19 3.36
CA ASP A 67 -4.91 5.80 3.74
C ASP A 67 -5.57 4.85 2.74
N ALA A 68 -6.76 5.20 2.22
CA ALA A 68 -7.40 4.47 1.12
C ALA A 68 -6.53 4.46 -0.14
N ALA A 69 -5.93 5.60 -0.50
CA ALA A 69 -5.01 5.70 -1.63
C ALA A 69 -3.79 4.79 -1.47
N THR A 70 -3.23 4.73 -0.26
CA THR A 70 -2.11 3.84 0.07
C THR A 70 -2.53 2.37 -0.03
N LEU A 71 -3.75 2.04 0.38
CA LEU A 71 -4.29 0.68 0.26
C LEU A 71 -4.47 0.26 -1.21
N VAL A 72 -5.00 1.14 -2.06
CA VAL A 72 -5.17 0.91 -3.50
C VAL A 72 -3.82 0.75 -4.19
N TYR A 73 -2.83 1.57 -3.83
CA TYR A 73 -1.46 1.46 -4.32
C TYR A 73 -0.85 0.09 -3.98
N ASN A 74 -0.93 -0.33 -2.71
CA ASN A 74 -0.41 -1.62 -2.29
C ASN A 74 -1.12 -2.79 -3.00
N LEU A 75 -2.42 -2.65 -3.27
CA LEU A 75 -3.16 -3.64 -4.06
C LEU A 75 -2.62 -3.70 -5.51
N ALA A 76 -2.27 -2.57 -6.12
CA ALA A 76 -1.65 -2.55 -7.43
C ALA A 76 -0.26 -3.24 -7.43
N CYS A 77 0.58 -2.97 -6.42
CA CYS A 77 1.86 -3.67 -6.24
C CYS A 77 1.67 -5.19 -6.16
N PHE A 78 0.66 -5.62 -5.40
CA PHE A 78 0.31 -7.03 -5.29
C PHE A 78 -0.14 -7.65 -6.62
N GLN A 79 -0.97 -6.94 -7.40
CA GLN A 79 -1.37 -7.39 -8.75
C GLN A 79 -0.17 -7.48 -9.69
N ALA A 80 0.77 -6.52 -9.62
CA ALA A 80 1.98 -6.51 -10.43
C ALA A 80 2.91 -7.71 -10.10
N LEU A 81 3.13 -8.00 -8.81
CA LEU A 81 3.89 -9.18 -8.36
C LEU A 81 3.26 -10.52 -8.75
N ALA A 82 1.95 -10.54 -8.97
CA ALA A 82 1.21 -11.69 -9.48
C ALA A 82 1.22 -11.79 -11.02
N GLY A 83 1.87 -10.85 -11.72
CA GLY A 83 1.90 -10.77 -13.18
C GLY A 83 0.61 -10.23 -13.80
N ARG A 84 -0.34 -9.75 -12.99
CA ARG A 84 -1.64 -9.22 -13.43
C ARG A 84 -1.55 -7.73 -13.69
N LEU A 85 -0.71 -7.37 -14.65
CA LEU A 85 -0.32 -6.00 -14.95
C LEU A 85 -1.51 -5.10 -15.33
N ASP A 86 -2.51 -5.63 -16.04
CA ASP A 86 -3.70 -4.85 -16.42
C ASP A 86 -4.52 -4.43 -15.19
N ALA A 87 -4.69 -5.33 -14.22
CA ALA A 87 -5.36 -4.99 -12.96
C ALA A 87 -4.58 -3.95 -12.14
N ALA A 88 -3.24 -3.99 -12.18
CA ALA A 88 -2.42 -2.97 -11.55
C ALA A 88 -2.57 -1.60 -12.24
N ARG A 89 -2.57 -1.57 -13.59
CA ARG A 89 -2.78 -0.37 -14.39
C ARG A 89 -4.11 0.32 -14.10
N ASP A 90 -5.17 -0.45 -13.88
CA ASP A 90 -6.50 0.10 -13.57
C ASP A 90 -6.55 0.77 -12.18
N LEU A 91 -5.73 0.32 -11.23
CA LEU A 91 -5.74 0.80 -9.84
C LEU A 91 -4.84 2.03 -9.63
N LEU A 92 -3.66 2.06 -10.25
CA LEU A 92 -2.62 3.06 -10.02
C LEU A 92 -3.08 4.52 -10.24
N PRO A 93 -3.83 4.87 -11.31
CA PRO A 93 -4.30 6.24 -11.52
C PRO A 93 -5.10 6.79 -10.34
N GLY A 94 -5.99 5.97 -9.76
CA GLY A 94 -6.79 6.35 -8.60
C GLY A 94 -5.92 6.63 -7.37
N ALA A 95 -4.93 5.77 -7.11
CA ALA A 95 -4.01 5.95 -6.00
C ALA A 95 -3.16 7.22 -6.16
N PHE A 96 -2.60 7.47 -7.35
CA PHE A 96 -1.78 8.65 -7.62
C PHE A 96 -2.58 9.95 -7.55
N ARG A 97 -3.83 9.95 -7.99
CA ARG A 97 -4.69 11.14 -7.91
C ARG A 97 -4.97 11.56 -6.47
N LEU A 98 -5.24 10.59 -5.60
CA LEU A 98 -5.54 10.83 -4.17
C LEU A 98 -4.27 11.07 -3.35
N ARG A 99 -3.14 10.50 -3.77
CA ARG A 99 -1.86 10.62 -3.08
C ARG A 99 -0.70 10.73 -4.09
N PRO A 100 -0.49 11.93 -4.68
CA PRO A 100 0.52 12.14 -5.73
C PRO A 100 1.95 11.84 -5.30
N ASP A 101 2.25 11.94 -4.00
CA ASP A 101 3.57 11.59 -3.46
C ASP A 101 3.92 10.11 -3.70
N LEU A 102 2.95 9.21 -3.90
CA LEU A 102 3.22 7.80 -4.20
C LEU A 102 3.95 7.57 -5.52
N LEU A 103 3.87 8.48 -6.49
CA LEU A 103 4.60 8.33 -7.75
C LEU A 103 6.11 8.31 -7.51
N GLU A 104 6.61 9.18 -6.63
CA GLU A 104 8.04 9.26 -6.31
C GLU A 104 8.54 7.92 -5.71
N TRP A 105 7.75 7.33 -4.81
CA TRP A 105 8.05 6.01 -4.24
C TRP A 105 7.93 4.90 -5.30
N GLY A 106 6.90 4.94 -6.13
CA GLY A 106 6.63 3.89 -7.12
C GLY A 106 7.70 3.75 -8.20
N LEU A 107 8.42 4.83 -8.52
CA LEU A 107 9.54 4.79 -9.46
C LEU A 107 10.72 3.95 -8.94
N GLU A 108 10.84 3.77 -7.63
CA GLU A 108 11.89 2.96 -7.00
C GLU A 108 11.36 1.63 -6.43
N ASP A 109 10.04 1.44 -6.43
CA ASP A 109 9.37 0.27 -5.87
C ASP A 109 9.57 -0.96 -6.75
N SER A 110 10.28 -1.97 -6.24
CA SER A 110 10.56 -3.20 -6.98
C SER A 110 9.30 -4.00 -7.32
N ASP A 111 8.21 -3.82 -6.58
CA ASP A 111 6.95 -4.51 -6.85
C ASP A 111 6.29 -4.02 -8.15
N LEU A 112 6.61 -2.78 -8.54
CA LEU A 112 6.14 -2.14 -9.77
C LEU A 112 7.20 -2.14 -10.88
N ALA A 113 8.29 -2.89 -10.75
CA ALA A 113 9.38 -2.89 -11.72
C ALA A 113 8.93 -3.13 -13.17
N ALA A 114 7.91 -3.98 -13.37
CA ALA A 114 7.34 -4.25 -14.69
C ALA A 114 6.55 -3.06 -15.31
N LEU A 115 6.24 -2.04 -14.51
CA LEU A 115 5.42 -0.88 -14.87
C LEU A 115 6.18 0.45 -14.75
N HIS A 116 7.45 0.47 -14.33
CA HIS A 116 8.22 1.70 -14.09
C HIS A 116 8.18 2.68 -15.26
N ASP A 117 8.34 2.20 -16.49
CA ASP A 117 8.36 3.03 -17.70
C ASP A 117 7.03 3.75 -18.00
N GLU A 118 5.92 3.26 -17.43
CA GLU A 118 4.57 3.79 -17.66
C GLU A 118 3.96 4.49 -16.44
N LEU A 119 4.58 4.42 -15.25
CA LEU A 119 4.03 5.03 -14.01
C LEU A 119 3.75 6.52 -14.16
N ALA A 120 4.65 7.27 -14.80
CA ALA A 120 4.45 8.70 -15.04
C ALA A 120 3.24 8.99 -15.95
N ALA A 121 2.96 8.11 -16.91
CA ALA A 121 1.79 8.23 -17.78
C ALA A 121 0.50 7.83 -17.05
N LEU A 122 0.55 6.80 -16.19
CA LEU A 122 -0.58 6.39 -15.34
C LEU A 122 -0.97 7.49 -14.34
N ALA A 123 0.01 8.18 -13.76
CA ALA A 123 -0.23 9.29 -12.82
C ALA A 123 -0.85 10.54 -13.46
N ALA A 124 -0.78 10.66 -14.80
CA ALA A 124 -1.35 11.79 -15.53
C ALA A 124 -2.83 11.60 -15.94
N GLN A 125 -3.45 10.47 -15.59
CA GLN A 125 -4.85 10.12 -15.93
C GLN A 125 -5.86 10.53 -14.85
#